data_AF-F1ML52-F1
#
_entry.id   AF-F1ML52-F1
#
_cell.length_a   1.000
_cell.length_b   1.000
_cell.length_c   1.000
_cell.angle_alpha   90.00
_cell.angle_beta   90.00
_cell.angle_gamma   90.00
#
_symmetry.space_group_name_H-M   'P 1'
#
loop_
_entity.id
_entity.type
_entity.pdbx_description
1 polymer ?
#
loop_
_entity_poly.entity_id
_entity_poly.type
_entity_poly.pdbx_seq_one_letter_code
_entity_poly.pdbx_strand_id
1 'polypeptide(L)'
;ISMPSRDRGLHAGHHHFRSCSPLSPFLSGPVEPPSIKGIYYRRARKVGALDASPTADLKKEMLVNVGGRRYLLPWSTLDEFPLSRLSKLRFCRSQEEIAQLCDDYDEDNQEFFFDRSPSAFGVIVSFLAAGKLVLLREMCVLSFQEELTYWGIEEANLEKCCLRTLLRKLDDLAELRQEEALQRQREAGRPTVHTSRWGLFMSRLREMVENPQSGLPGKVFACLSILFVATTAVSLCVSTMPDLRAEEDKVSS
;
A
#
# COMPACT_ATOMS: atom_id res chain seq x y z
N ILE A 1 -59.66 -31.17 -18.13
CA ILE A 1 -58.97 -29.94 -17.68
C ILE A 1 -59.11 -29.90 -16.15
N SER A 2 -58.04 -30.23 -15.42
CA SER A 2 -57.89 -30.08 -13.96
C SER A 2 -56.40 -30.24 -13.55
N MET A 3 -55.75 -29.09 -13.26
CA MET A 3 -54.76 -28.70 -12.21
C MET A 3 -53.69 -29.70 -11.67
N PRO A 4 -52.54 -29.27 -11.04
CA PRO A 4 -52.30 -27.95 -10.42
C PRO A 4 -50.89 -27.28 -10.56
N SER A 5 -50.95 -25.96 -10.32
CA SER A 5 -50.04 -25.01 -9.67
C SER A 5 -48.66 -25.45 -9.14
N ARG A 6 -47.64 -24.60 -9.39
CA ARG A 6 -46.48 -24.47 -8.51
C ARG A 6 -45.90 -23.04 -8.51
N ASP A 7 -46.17 -22.35 -7.43
CA ASP A 7 -45.50 -21.13 -6.95
C ASP A 7 -44.00 -21.36 -6.72
N ARG A 8 -43.18 -20.34 -7.02
CA ARG A 8 -42.04 -19.94 -6.18
C ARG A 8 -41.53 -18.55 -6.55
N GLY A 9 -41.90 -17.60 -5.69
CA GLY A 9 -41.38 -16.24 -5.66
C GLY A 9 -39.91 -16.14 -5.27
N LEU A 10 -39.35 -15.00 -5.66
CA LEU A 10 -38.04 -14.48 -5.33
C LEU A 10 -37.91 -14.23 -3.82
N HIS A 11 -36.74 -14.54 -3.26
CA HIS A 11 -36.27 -13.89 -2.03
C HIS A 11 -34.78 -13.52 -2.15
N ALA A 12 -34.53 -12.24 -1.88
CA ALA A 12 -33.25 -11.59 -1.79
C ALA A 12 -32.45 -12.08 -0.56
N GLY A 13 -31.15 -12.31 -0.73
CA GLY A 13 -30.21 -12.58 0.35
C GLY A 13 -29.34 -11.36 0.63
N HIS A 14 -29.56 -10.73 1.80
CA HIS A 14 -28.71 -9.70 2.37
C HIS A 14 -27.28 -10.22 2.63
N HIS A 15 -26.27 -9.50 2.14
CA HIS A 15 -24.87 -9.71 2.51
C HIS A 15 -24.56 -9.03 3.85
N HIS A 16 -24.45 -9.82 4.92
CA HIS A 16 -23.92 -9.34 6.20
C HIS A 16 -22.39 -9.19 6.12
N PHE A 17 -21.92 -7.94 6.13
CA PHE A 17 -20.52 -7.58 6.33
C PHE A 17 -20.16 -7.82 7.80
N ARG A 18 -19.33 -8.83 8.11
CA ARG A 18 -18.86 -9.07 9.48
C ARG A 18 -17.53 -8.33 9.69
N SER A 19 -17.60 -7.21 10.40
CA SER A 19 -16.46 -6.49 10.96
C SER A 19 -15.84 -7.32 12.09
N CYS A 20 -14.52 -7.54 12.05
CA CYS A 20 -13.78 -8.13 13.17
C CYS A 20 -12.79 -7.09 13.70
N SER A 21 -13.07 -6.59 14.90
CA SER A 21 -12.08 -5.93 15.76
C SER A 21 -11.43 -6.98 16.68
N PRO A 22 -10.15 -6.83 17.05
CA PRO A 22 -9.43 -7.82 17.84
C PRO A 22 -9.60 -7.52 19.34
N LEU A 23 -9.88 -8.55 20.14
CA LEU A 23 -9.29 -8.77 21.48
C LEU A 23 -9.92 -9.99 22.17
N SER A 24 -9.03 -10.86 22.68
CA SER A 24 -9.22 -11.82 23.79
C SER A 24 -9.76 -13.24 23.45
N PRO A 25 -9.55 -14.26 24.33
CA PRO A 25 -8.57 -15.34 24.10
C PRO A 25 -9.17 -16.76 24.10
N PHE A 26 -8.45 -17.69 23.47
CA PHE A 26 -8.47 -19.16 23.62
C PHE A 26 -9.78 -19.86 24.01
N LEU A 27 -10.44 -20.46 23.01
CA LEU A 27 -11.23 -21.69 23.19
C LEU A 27 -10.88 -22.67 22.07
N SER A 28 -10.43 -23.86 22.48
CA SER A 28 -9.97 -24.96 21.63
C SER A 28 -11.08 -25.48 20.71
N GLY A 29 -10.93 -25.26 19.40
CA GLY A 29 -11.73 -25.89 18.34
C GLY A 29 -11.00 -27.10 17.72
N PRO A 30 -11.70 -27.95 16.94
CA PRO A 30 -11.19 -29.24 16.49
C PRO A 30 -9.96 -29.08 15.61
N VAL A 31 -8.94 -29.90 15.87
CA VAL A 31 -7.68 -29.97 15.14
C VAL A 31 -7.98 -30.28 13.66
N GLU A 32 -7.80 -29.28 12.78
CA GLU A 32 -7.64 -29.54 11.35
C GLU A 32 -6.42 -30.45 11.17
N PRO A 33 -6.50 -31.47 10.29
CA PRO A 33 -5.34 -32.31 10.03
C PRO A 33 -4.22 -31.44 9.48
N PRO A 34 -2.97 -31.60 9.98
CA PRO A 34 -1.87 -30.77 9.52
C PRO A 34 -1.68 -30.99 8.02
N SER A 35 -1.64 -29.89 7.27
CA SER A 35 -1.21 -29.92 5.87
C SER A 35 0.10 -30.70 5.78
N ILE A 36 0.13 -31.73 4.92
CA ILE A 36 1.24 -32.67 4.67
C ILE A 36 2.58 -31.97 4.34
N LYS A 37 2.56 -30.66 4.08
CA LYS A 37 3.77 -29.83 3.97
C LYS A 37 4.53 -29.66 5.30
N GLY A 38 3.96 -30.11 6.42
CA GLY A 38 4.45 -30.03 7.82
C GLY A 38 5.80 -30.65 8.18
N ILE A 39 6.36 -31.54 7.36
CA ILE A 39 7.32 -32.55 7.86
C ILE A 39 8.79 -32.16 7.61
N TYR A 40 9.06 -31.16 6.76
CA TYR A 40 10.44 -30.75 6.42
C TYR A 40 10.87 -29.38 6.99
N TYR A 41 10.03 -28.71 7.77
CA TYR A 41 10.31 -27.35 8.25
C TYR A 41 11.44 -27.32 9.31
N ARG A 42 12.67 -27.05 8.88
CA ARG A 42 13.76 -26.65 9.79
C ARG A 42 13.69 -25.12 9.96
N ARG A 43 13.18 -24.66 11.11
CA ARG A 43 12.82 -23.25 11.34
C ARG A 43 14.04 -22.35 11.33
N ALA A 44 14.06 -21.36 10.45
CA ALA A 44 14.79 -20.12 10.67
C ALA A 44 14.37 -19.52 12.02
N ARG A 45 15.34 -19.05 12.81
CA ARG A 45 15.08 -18.47 14.13
C ARG A 45 15.57 -17.03 14.17
N LYS A 46 14.73 -16.13 14.67
CA LYS A 46 15.16 -14.76 15.01
C LYS A 46 15.97 -14.84 16.31
N VAL A 47 17.17 -14.25 16.31
CA VAL A 47 18.06 -14.24 17.48
C VAL A 47 17.83 -12.94 18.25
N GLY A 48 17.65 -13.05 19.57
CA GLY A 48 17.53 -11.90 20.48
C GLY A 48 18.91 -11.28 20.80
N ALA A 49 18.93 -10.00 21.17
CA ALA A 49 20.16 -9.24 21.45
C ALA A 49 20.97 -9.74 22.67
N LEU A 50 20.36 -10.56 23.54
CA LEU A 50 20.99 -11.09 24.76
C LEU A 50 21.46 -12.56 24.64
N ASP A 51 21.11 -13.23 23.55
CA ASP A 51 21.37 -14.67 23.39
C ASP A 51 22.46 -14.97 22.35
N ALA A 52 23.32 -13.99 22.02
CA ALA A 52 24.41 -14.16 21.05
C ALA A 52 25.60 -14.96 21.62
N SER A 53 25.31 -16.14 22.16
CA SER A 53 26.08 -17.32 21.82
C SER A 53 25.15 -18.54 21.94
N PRO A 54 24.24 -18.75 20.98
CA PRO A 54 23.92 -20.13 20.65
C PRO A 54 25.21 -20.66 20.03
N THR A 55 25.63 -21.87 20.35
CA THR A 55 26.63 -22.57 19.54
C THR A 55 26.03 -22.83 18.15
N ALA A 56 25.87 -21.77 17.35
CA ALA A 56 25.44 -21.84 15.98
C ALA A 56 26.54 -22.63 15.27
N ASP A 57 26.19 -23.82 14.81
CA ASP A 57 27.09 -24.58 13.97
C ASP A 57 27.06 -23.90 12.60
N LEU A 58 27.99 -22.97 12.37
CA LEU A 58 28.06 -22.16 11.15
C LEU A 58 28.31 -23.02 9.89
N LYS A 59 28.66 -24.30 10.07
CA LYS A 59 28.66 -25.29 8.98
C LYS A 59 27.26 -25.71 8.55
N LYS A 60 26.27 -25.57 9.42
CA LYS A 60 24.85 -25.95 9.23
C LYS A 60 23.92 -24.76 9.06
N GLU A 61 24.28 -23.61 9.59
CA GLU A 61 23.43 -22.41 9.61
C GLU A 61 24.23 -21.16 9.22
N MET A 62 23.53 -20.14 8.72
CA MET A 62 24.05 -18.83 8.36
C MET A 62 23.48 -17.77 9.30
N LEU A 63 24.34 -16.87 9.81
CA LEU A 63 23.93 -15.71 10.59
C LEU A 63 23.76 -14.50 9.67
N VAL A 64 22.57 -13.91 9.68
CA VAL A 64 22.22 -12.76 8.85
C VAL A 64 21.60 -11.66 9.70
N ASN A 65 22.06 -10.43 9.50
CA ASN A 65 21.52 -9.22 10.09
C ASN A 65 20.90 -8.34 9.00
N VAL A 66 19.58 -8.14 9.07
CA VAL A 66 18.85 -7.28 8.12
C VAL A 66 18.19 -6.13 8.86
N GLY A 67 18.61 -4.90 8.56
CA GLY A 67 18.07 -3.70 9.19
C GLY A 67 18.11 -3.74 10.73
N GLY A 68 19.17 -4.35 11.29
CA GLY A 68 19.36 -4.53 12.74
C GLY A 68 18.66 -5.74 13.36
N ARG A 69 17.99 -6.59 12.57
CA ARG A 69 17.38 -7.85 13.05
C ARG A 69 18.20 -9.05 12.63
N ARG A 70 18.59 -9.87 13.61
CA ARG A 70 19.40 -11.07 13.42
C ARG A 70 18.56 -12.33 13.21
N TYR A 71 19.00 -13.18 12.29
CA TYR A 71 18.37 -14.43 11.92
C TYR A 71 19.43 -15.52 11.76
N LEU A 72 19.16 -16.70 12.30
CA LEU A 72 19.88 -17.94 11.99
C LEU A 72 19.08 -18.75 10.98
N LEU A 73 19.69 -18.98 9.82
CA LEU A 73 19.06 -19.63 8.68
C LEU A 73 19.78 -20.95 8.36
N PRO A 74 19.11 -22.11 8.47
CA PRO A 74 19.74 -23.38 8.09
C PRO A 74 20.10 -23.42 6.61
N TRP A 75 21.31 -23.88 6.28
CA TRP A 75 21.73 -24.07 4.89
C TRP A 75 20.79 -25.02 4.14
N SER A 76 20.27 -26.05 4.82
CA SER A 76 19.29 -26.97 4.24
C SER A 76 18.03 -26.27 3.74
N THR A 77 17.62 -25.16 4.37
CA THR A 77 16.47 -24.37 3.94
C THR A 77 16.82 -23.51 2.74
N LEU A 78 18.02 -22.93 2.72
CA LEU A 78 18.51 -22.11 1.62
C LEU A 78 18.79 -22.95 0.35
N ASP A 79 19.18 -24.21 0.51
CA ASP A 79 19.39 -25.15 -0.60
C ASP A 79 18.11 -25.40 -1.41
N GLU A 80 16.92 -25.21 -0.83
CA GLU A 80 15.64 -25.28 -1.55
C GLU A 80 15.39 -24.07 -2.48
N PHE A 81 16.15 -22.98 -2.28
CA PHE A 81 16.03 -21.72 -3.03
C PHE A 81 17.38 -21.27 -3.60
N PRO A 82 18.02 -22.07 -4.47
CA PRO A 82 19.41 -21.87 -4.90
C PRO A 82 19.64 -20.54 -5.65
N LEU A 83 18.59 -19.97 -6.26
CA LEU A 83 18.65 -18.70 -6.96
C LEU A 83 18.52 -17.49 -6.03
N SER A 84 18.14 -17.69 -4.78
CA SER A 84 18.00 -16.62 -3.80
C SER A 84 19.36 -15.97 -3.50
N ARG A 85 19.35 -14.69 -3.17
CA ARG A 85 20.56 -13.94 -2.80
C ARG A 85 21.29 -14.60 -1.62
N LEU A 86 20.54 -15.09 -0.64
CA LEU A 86 21.06 -15.74 0.55
C LEU A 86 21.76 -17.06 0.22
N SER A 87 21.21 -17.86 -0.68
CA SER A 87 21.81 -19.15 -1.06
C SER A 87 23.09 -18.96 -1.87
N LYS A 88 23.20 -17.88 -2.65
CA LYS A 88 24.41 -17.56 -3.41
C LYS A 88 25.63 -17.33 -2.50
N LEU A 89 25.43 -16.76 -1.31
CA LEU A 89 26.50 -16.56 -0.31
C LEU A 89 27.21 -17.87 0.08
N ARG A 90 26.51 -19.01 0.02
CA ARG A 90 27.09 -20.33 0.31
C ARG A 90 28.26 -20.69 -0.60
N PHE A 91 28.24 -20.17 -1.84
CA PHE A 91 29.20 -20.52 -2.87
C PHE A 91 30.32 -19.49 -3.02
N CYS A 92 30.22 -18.35 -2.33
CA CYS A 92 31.23 -17.31 -2.35
C CYS A 92 32.55 -17.84 -1.77
N ARG A 93 33.66 -17.50 -2.44
CA ARG A 93 35.03 -17.90 -2.06
C ARG A 93 35.93 -16.72 -1.76
N SER A 94 35.54 -15.51 -2.14
CA SER A 94 36.32 -14.30 -1.92
C SER A 94 35.47 -13.19 -1.31
N GLN A 95 36.13 -12.22 -0.68
CA GLN A 95 35.47 -11.06 -0.08
C GLN A 95 34.78 -10.20 -1.14
N GLU A 96 35.32 -10.15 -2.35
CA GLU A 96 34.74 -9.41 -3.47
C GLU A 96 33.41 -10.02 -3.94
N GLU A 97 33.29 -11.36 -3.92
CA GLU A 97 32.03 -12.03 -4.24
C GLU A 97 30.98 -11.79 -3.14
N ILE A 98 31.40 -11.78 -1.88
CA ILE A 98 30.52 -11.47 -0.73
C ILE A 98 30.01 -10.03 -0.83
N ALA A 99 30.89 -9.06 -1.11
CA ALA A 99 30.57 -7.64 -1.24
C ALA A 99 29.61 -7.31 -2.40
N GLN A 100 29.46 -8.21 -3.37
CA GLN A 100 28.43 -8.07 -4.42
C GLN A 100 27.03 -8.45 -3.94
N LEU A 101 26.94 -9.24 -2.87
CA LEU A 101 25.70 -9.85 -2.39
C LEU A 101 25.19 -9.23 -1.08
N CYS A 102 26.06 -8.79 -0.18
CA CYS A 102 25.70 -8.13 1.08
C CYS A 102 26.41 -6.78 1.25
N ASP A 103 25.90 -5.97 2.18
CA ASP A 103 26.40 -4.60 2.38
C ASP A 103 27.64 -4.57 3.28
N ASP A 104 27.74 -5.51 4.24
CA ASP A 104 28.92 -5.72 5.08
C ASP A 104 29.02 -7.19 5.52
N TYR A 105 30.21 -7.63 5.91
CA TYR A 105 30.46 -8.98 6.42
C TYR A 105 31.45 -8.93 7.59
N ASP A 106 30.99 -9.36 8.75
CA ASP A 106 31.81 -9.49 9.96
C ASP A 106 32.45 -10.88 9.98
N GLU A 107 33.76 -10.94 9.72
CA GLU A 107 34.52 -12.20 9.70
C GLU A 107 34.66 -12.85 11.08
N ASP A 108 34.73 -12.06 12.14
CA ASP A 108 34.91 -12.56 13.51
C ASP A 108 33.64 -13.28 13.98
N ASN A 109 32.47 -12.74 13.65
CA ASN A 109 31.17 -13.31 14.00
C ASN A 109 30.55 -14.17 12.88
N GLN A 110 31.16 -14.19 11.69
CA GLN A 110 30.62 -14.76 10.45
C GLN A 110 29.18 -14.27 10.18
N GLU A 111 28.94 -12.97 10.39
CA GLU A 111 27.63 -12.30 10.27
C GLU A 111 27.54 -11.51 8.96
N PHE A 112 26.55 -11.83 8.11
CA PHE A 112 26.26 -11.06 6.90
C PHE A 112 25.29 -9.93 7.18
N PHE A 113 25.62 -8.69 6.80
CA PHE A 113 24.80 -7.51 7.03
C PHE A 113 24.11 -7.03 5.75
N PHE A 114 22.85 -6.62 5.90
CA PHE A 114 22.02 -6.07 4.85
C PHE A 114 21.27 -4.83 5.34
N ASP A 115 21.50 -3.69 4.70
CA ASP A 115 20.79 -2.43 4.93
C ASP A 115 19.45 -2.41 4.18
N ARG A 116 18.60 -3.40 4.48
CA ARG A 116 17.30 -3.63 3.85
C ARG A 116 16.17 -3.60 4.87
N SER A 117 14.94 -3.60 4.38
CA SER A 117 13.75 -3.49 5.22
C SER A 117 13.60 -4.71 6.15
N PRO A 118 13.69 -4.54 7.49
CA PRO A 118 13.55 -5.64 8.43
C PRO A 118 12.12 -6.19 8.49
N SER A 119 11.12 -5.41 8.08
CA SER A 119 9.72 -5.84 8.01
C SER A 119 9.45 -6.70 6.77
N ALA A 120 9.96 -6.30 5.61
CA ALA A 120 9.86 -7.08 4.38
C ALA A 120 10.63 -8.39 4.51
N PHE A 121 11.88 -8.33 5.00
CA PHE A 121 12.68 -9.53 5.21
C PHE A 121 12.04 -10.52 6.19
N GLY A 122 11.30 -10.04 7.19
CA GLY A 122 10.53 -10.93 8.09
C GLY A 122 9.52 -11.81 7.34
N VAL A 123 8.90 -11.29 6.28
CA VAL A 123 8.00 -12.05 5.39
C VAL A 123 8.80 -13.05 4.56
N ILE A 124 9.96 -12.64 4.01
CA ILE A 124 10.85 -13.50 3.24
C ILE A 124 11.33 -14.69 4.08
N VAL A 125 11.81 -14.45 5.30
CA VAL A 125 12.27 -15.51 6.21
C VAL A 125 11.12 -16.43 6.61
N SER A 126 9.91 -15.88 6.81
CA SER A 126 8.71 -16.69 7.06
C SER A 126 8.40 -17.61 5.88
N PHE A 127 8.55 -17.10 4.64
CA PHE A 127 8.42 -17.92 3.44
C PHE A 127 9.49 -19.00 3.36
N LEU A 128 10.76 -18.67 3.56
CA LEU A 128 11.84 -19.66 3.54
C LEU A 128 11.63 -20.74 4.61
N ALA A 129 11.15 -20.37 5.79
CA ALA A 129 10.94 -21.32 6.89
C ALA A 129 9.65 -22.14 6.82
N ALA A 130 8.57 -21.59 6.27
CA ALA A 130 7.23 -22.18 6.30
C ALA A 130 6.63 -22.46 4.91
N GLY A 131 7.33 -22.10 3.83
CA GLY A 131 6.88 -22.26 2.44
C GLY A 131 5.67 -21.41 2.06
N LYS A 132 5.30 -20.42 2.89
CA LYS A 132 4.12 -19.56 2.67
C LYS A 132 4.53 -18.10 2.53
N LEU A 133 4.44 -17.58 1.31
CA LEU A 133 4.69 -16.17 1.01
C LEU A 133 3.36 -15.43 0.96
N VAL A 134 3.23 -14.38 1.76
CA VAL A 134 2.01 -13.57 1.88
C VAL A 134 2.34 -12.09 1.79
N LEU A 135 1.45 -11.32 1.17
CA LEU A 135 1.54 -9.86 1.13
C LEU A 135 0.90 -9.27 2.39
N LEU A 136 1.66 -8.50 3.17
CA LEU A 136 1.11 -7.81 4.34
C LEU A 136 0.34 -6.55 3.92
N ARG A 137 -0.82 -6.32 4.56
CA ARG A 137 -1.78 -5.26 4.17
C ARG A 137 -1.17 -3.85 4.17
N GLU A 138 -0.31 -3.57 5.15
CA GLU A 138 0.30 -2.24 5.36
C GLU A 138 1.60 -2.03 4.56
N MET A 139 2.07 -3.06 3.84
CA MET A 139 3.29 -2.95 3.06
C MET A 139 3.01 -2.30 1.70
N CYS A 140 3.85 -1.33 1.32
CA CYS A 140 3.83 -0.78 -0.01
C CYS A 140 4.16 -1.87 -1.04
N VAL A 141 3.34 -1.99 -2.08
CA VAL A 141 3.49 -3.05 -3.09
C VAL A 141 4.76 -2.91 -3.92
N LEU A 142 5.15 -1.68 -4.27
CA LEU A 142 6.39 -1.42 -5.01
C LEU A 142 7.61 -1.82 -4.19
N SER A 143 7.65 -1.37 -2.94
CA SER A 143 8.73 -1.71 -2.02
C SER A 143 8.81 -3.22 -1.77
N PHE A 144 7.67 -3.91 -1.63
CA PHE A 144 7.67 -5.36 -1.47
C PHE A 144 8.17 -6.09 -2.73
N GLN A 145 7.75 -5.66 -3.92
CA GLN A 145 8.24 -6.21 -5.19
C GLN A 145 9.76 -6.01 -5.35
N GLU A 146 10.28 -4.84 -4.99
CA GLU A 146 11.71 -4.56 -4.98
C GLU A 146 12.46 -5.49 -4.01
N GLU A 147 11.90 -5.73 -2.82
CA GLU A 147 12.46 -6.68 -1.87
C GLU A 147 12.45 -8.10 -2.40
N LEU A 148 11.33 -8.59 -2.96
CA LEU A 148 11.28 -9.92 -3.59
C LEU A 148 12.37 -10.09 -4.66
N THR A 149 12.51 -9.09 -5.53
CA THR A 149 13.53 -9.06 -6.57
C THR A 149 14.94 -9.06 -5.97
N TYR A 150 15.19 -8.23 -4.96
CA TYR A 150 16.48 -8.15 -4.27
C TYR A 150 16.88 -9.50 -3.66
N TRP A 151 15.95 -10.17 -2.98
CA TRP A 151 16.18 -11.47 -2.35
C TRP A 151 16.18 -12.64 -3.33
N GLY A 152 15.80 -12.42 -4.60
CA GLY A 152 15.73 -13.45 -5.63
C GLY A 152 14.57 -14.42 -5.42
N ILE A 153 13.43 -13.91 -4.95
CA ILE A 153 12.18 -14.66 -4.75
C ILE A 153 11.18 -14.22 -5.80
N GLU A 154 10.58 -15.17 -6.51
CA GLU A 154 9.59 -14.86 -7.55
C GLU A 154 8.23 -14.52 -6.93
N GLU A 155 7.55 -13.54 -7.52
CA GLU A 155 6.18 -13.17 -7.11
C GLU A 155 5.21 -14.35 -7.24
N ALA A 156 5.48 -15.28 -8.16
CA ALA A 156 4.71 -16.50 -8.36
C ALA A 156 4.68 -17.41 -7.12
N ASN A 157 5.61 -17.24 -6.16
CA ASN A 157 5.59 -17.93 -4.89
C ASN A 157 4.52 -17.41 -3.92
N LEU A 158 3.91 -16.25 -4.18
CA LEU A 158 2.83 -15.71 -3.36
C LEU A 158 1.60 -16.62 -3.37
N GLU A 159 0.94 -16.71 -2.22
CA GLU A 159 -0.41 -17.27 -2.13
C GLU A 159 -1.33 -16.57 -3.15
N LYS A 160 -2.23 -17.34 -3.79
CA LYS A 160 -3.03 -16.85 -4.95
C LYS A 160 -3.78 -15.54 -4.66
N CYS A 161 -4.31 -15.38 -3.45
CA CYS A 161 -5.01 -14.17 -3.04
C CYS A 161 -4.07 -12.95 -2.94
N CYS A 162 -2.84 -13.18 -2.47
CA CYS A 162 -1.80 -12.16 -2.33
C CYS A 162 -1.25 -11.76 -3.70
N LEU A 163 -0.96 -12.74 -4.58
CA LEU A 163 -0.49 -12.48 -5.94
C LEU A 163 -1.47 -11.60 -6.72
N ARG A 164 -2.76 -11.98 -6.72
CA ARG A 164 -3.80 -11.17 -7.38
C ARG A 164 -3.88 -9.75 -6.81
N THR A 165 -3.70 -9.60 -5.51
CA THR A 165 -3.72 -8.28 -4.85
C THR A 165 -2.49 -7.45 -5.23
N LEU A 166 -1.33 -8.08 -5.32
CA LEU A 166 -0.08 -7.46 -5.76
C LEU A 166 -0.22 -6.93 -7.19
N LEU A 167 -0.57 -7.81 -8.13
CA LEU A 167 -0.70 -7.48 -9.55
C LEU A 167 -1.71 -6.36 -9.78
N ARG A 168 -2.91 -6.46 -9.19
CA ARG A 168 -3.92 -5.39 -9.31
C ARG A 168 -3.38 -4.04 -8.84
N LYS A 169 -2.70 -3.99 -7.70
CA LYS A 169 -2.13 -2.74 -7.19
C LYS A 169 -1.00 -2.21 -8.09
N LEU A 170 -0.23 -3.08 -8.74
CA LEU A 170 0.79 -2.66 -9.71
C LEU A 170 0.15 -2.07 -10.96
N ASP A 171 -0.91 -2.70 -11.48
CA ASP A 171 -1.68 -2.21 -12.62
C ASP A 171 -2.30 -0.84 -12.31
N ASP A 172 -2.99 -0.70 -11.16
CA ASP A 172 -3.56 0.57 -10.70
C ASP A 172 -2.48 1.68 -10.66
N LEU A 173 -1.27 1.37 -10.17
CA LEU A 173 -0.16 2.30 -10.11
C LEU A 173 0.44 2.60 -11.49
N ALA A 174 0.37 1.67 -12.44
CA ALA A 174 0.83 1.90 -13.81
C ALA A 174 -0.13 2.86 -14.54
N GLU A 175 -1.44 2.66 -14.37
CA GLU A 175 -2.48 3.54 -14.91
C GLU A 175 -2.33 4.98 -14.39
N LEU A 176 -2.19 5.16 -13.07
CA LEU A 176 -1.97 6.48 -12.46
C LEU A 176 -0.73 7.19 -13.05
N ARG A 177 0.38 6.46 -13.21
CA ARG A 177 1.60 7.04 -13.82
C ARG A 177 1.37 7.46 -15.26
N GLN A 178 0.61 6.68 -16.02
CA GLN A 178 0.25 7.02 -17.39
C GLN A 178 -0.65 8.25 -17.47
N GLU A 179 -1.65 8.35 -16.58
CA GLU A 179 -2.53 9.52 -16.47
C GLU A 179 -1.74 10.78 -16.12
N GLU A 180 -0.83 10.70 -15.13
CA GLU A 180 0.03 11.82 -14.77
C GLU A 180 0.97 12.21 -15.93
N ALA A 181 1.52 11.25 -16.67
CA ALA A 181 2.35 11.52 -17.84
C ALA A 181 1.57 12.23 -18.94
N LEU A 182 0.34 11.79 -19.22
CA LEU A 182 -0.57 12.44 -20.17
C LEU A 182 -0.94 13.85 -19.70
N GLN A 183 -1.16 14.05 -18.41
CA GLN A 183 -1.45 15.36 -17.85
C GLN A 183 -0.25 16.31 -17.98
N ARG A 184 0.96 15.85 -17.67
CA ARG A 184 2.20 16.62 -17.90
C ARG A 184 2.39 16.96 -19.37
N GLN A 185 2.08 16.04 -20.29
CA GLN A 185 2.12 16.31 -21.73
C GLN A 185 1.07 17.34 -22.15
N ARG A 186 -0.15 17.28 -21.62
CA ARG A 186 -1.20 18.29 -21.84
C ARG A 186 -0.83 19.65 -21.27
N GLU A 187 -0.04 19.70 -20.20
CA GLU A 187 0.51 20.93 -19.61
C GLU A 187 1.65 21.51 -20.45
N ALA A 188 2.56 20.68 -20.94
CA ALA A 188 3.68 21.08 -21.78
C ALA A 188 3.25 21.46 -23.21
N GLY A 189 2.22 20.79 -23.74
CA GLY A 189 1.69 20.98 -25.09
C GLY A 189 0.63 22.07 -25.21
N ARG A 190 0.32 22.81 -24.14
CA ARG A 190 -0.50 24.03 -24.24
C ARG A 190 0.30 24.99 -25.11
N PRO A 191 -0.14 25.30 -26.35
CA PRO A 191 0.51 26.37 -27.09
C PRO A 191 0.46 27.60 -26.18
N THR A 192 1.53 28.38 -26.14
CA THR A 192 1.42 29.79 -25.77
C THR A 192 0.48 30.41 -26.81
N VAL A 193 -0.83 30.24 -26.60
CA VAL A 193 -1.87 30.89 -27.38
C VAL A 193 -1.48 32.35 -27.32
N HIS A 194 -1.21 32.90 -28.51
CA HIS A 194 -0.86 34.29 -28.77
C HIS A 194 -1.23 35.20 -27.59
N THR A 195 -0.23 35.90 -27.08
CA THR A 195 -0.24 36.90 -26.02
C THR A 195 -1.32 37.97 -26.21
N SER A 196 -2.59 37.61 -26.08
CA SER A 196 -3.69 38.54 -25.85
C SER A 196 -3.84 38.66 -24.34
N ARG A 197 -3.99 39.89 -23.85
CA ARG A 197 -4.24 40.20 -22.43
C ARG A 197 -5.39 39.36 -21.84
N TRP A 198 -6.30 38.89 -22.68
CA TRP A 198 -7.40 38.01 -22.31
C TRP A 198 -6.95 36.60 -21.90
N GLY A 199 -5.94 36.03 -22.56
CA GLY A 199 -5.39 34.71 -22.24
C GLY A 199 -4.72 34.68 -20.87
N LEU A 200 -3.97 35.73 -20.54
CA LEU A 200 -3.35 35.93 -19.21
C LEU A 200 -4.39 36.16 -18.11
N PHE A 201 -5.49 36.85 -18.43
CA PHE A 201 -6.58 37.05 -17.48
C PHE A 201 -7.32 35.73 -17.20
N MET A 202 -7.68 34.99 -18.25
CA MET A 202 -8.33 33.68 -18.13
C MET A 202 -7.43 32.65 -17.44
N SER A 203 -6.11 32.66 -17.70
CA SER A 203 -5.18 31.78 -17.00
C SER A 203 -5.09 32.10 -15.51
N ARG A 204 -5.07 33.39 -15.13
CA ARG A 204 -5.12 33.81 -13.72
C ARG A 204 -6.44 33.46 -13.06
N LEU A 205 -7.58 33.65 -13.75
CA LEU A 205 -8.89 33.22 -13.26
C LEU A 205 -8.92 31.71 -13.01
N ARG A 206 -8.40 30.93 -13.96
CA ARG A 206 -8.32 29.48 -13.85
C ARG A 206 -7.43 29.05 -12.68
N GLU A 207 -6.28 29.68 -12.50
CA GLU A 207 -5.38 29.42 -11.37
C GLU A 207 -6.02 29.78 -10.01
N MET A 208 -6.78 30.88 -9.95
CA MET A 208 -7.57 31.25 -8.76
C MET A 208 -8.69 30.25 -8.45
N VAL A 209 -9.31 29.66 -9.47
CA VAL A 209 -10.39 28.66 -9.32
C VAL A 209 -9.82 27.28 -8.94
N GLU A 210 -8.76 26.83 -9.60
CA GLU A 210 -8.16 25.51 -9.39
C GLU A 210 -7.37 25.44 -8.07
N ASN A 211 -6.81 26.57 -7.60
CA ASN A 211 -6.06 26.64 -6.35
C ASN A 211 -6.55 27.76 -5.41
N PRO A 212 -7.62 27.53 -4.63
CA PRO A 212 -8.17 28.53 -3.70
C PRO A 212 -7.22 28.91 -2.55
N GLN A 213 -6.14 28.15 -2.33
CA GLN A 213 -5.11 28.42 -1.31
C GLN A 213 -3.88 29.17 -1.86
N SER A 214 -3.88 29.59 -3.14
CA SER A 214 -2.75 30.21 -3.86
C SER A 214 -2.33 31.64 -3.42
N GLY A 215 -2.71 32.08 -2.21
CA GLY A 215 -2.31 33.38 -1.66
C GLY A 215 -3.38 34.47 -1.72
N LEU A 216 -2.97 35.74 -1.85
CA LEU A 216 -3.85 36.93 -1.86
C LEU A 216 -5.04 36.84 -2.84
N PRO A 217 -4.86 36.49 -4.13
CA PRO A 217 -5.97 36.46 -5.09
C PRO A 217 -7.03 35.39 -4.78
N GLY A 218 -6.61 34.19 -4.33
CA GLY A 218 -7.54 33.13 -3.90
C GLY A 218 -8.40 33.55 -2.70
N LYS A 219 -7.80 34.28 -1.74
CA LYS A 219 -8.53 34.84 -0.58
C LYS A 219 -9.58 35.89 -0.99
N VAL A 220 -9.27 36.74 -1.98
CA VAL A 220 -10.23 37.73 -2.51
C VAL A 220 -11.41 37.02 -3.19
N PHE A 221 -11.13 36.00 -4.01
CA PHE A 221 -12.18 35.23 -4.67
C PHE A 221 -13.09 34.48 -3.67
N ALA A 222 -12.50 33.85 -2.64
CA ALA A 222 -13.25 33.22 -1.56
C ALA A 222 -14.15 34.22 -0.81
N CYS A 223 -13.64 35.42 -0.51
CA CYS A 223 -14.42 36.48 0.13
C CYS A 223 -15.60 36.92 -0.75
N LEU A 224 -15.37 37.16 -2.05
CA LEU A 224 -16.43 37.52 -3.00
C LEU A 224 -17.49 36.42 -3.13
N SER A 225 -17.09 35.15 -3.12
CA SER A 225 -18.02 34.02 -3.16
C SER A 225 -18.91 33.99 -1.91
N ILE A 226 -18.33 34.18 -0.72
CA ILE A 226 -19.08 34.25 0.54
C ILE A 226 -20.04 35.45 0.54
N LEU A 227 -19.60 36.63 0.08
CA LEU A 227 -20.45 37.81 -0.04
C LEU A 227 -21.61 37.60 -1.02
N PHE A 228 -21.36 36.96 -2.16
CA PHE A 228 -22.41 36.63 -3.13
C PHE A 228 -23.45 35.68 -2.54
N VAL A 229 -23.01 34.63 -1.84
CA VAL A 229 -23.91 33.71 -1.12
C VAL A 229 -24.70 34.44 -0.03
N ALA A 230 -24.06 35.34 0.73
CA ALA A 230 -24.73 36.10 1.78
C ALA A 230 -25.78 37.09 1.22
N THR A 231 -25.43 37.84 0.17
CA THR A 231 -26.35 38.78 -0.48
C THR A 231 -27.55 38.07 -1.12
N THR A 232 -27.33 36.92 -1.78
CA THR A 232 -28.44 36.11 -2.32
C THR A 232 -29.32 35.54 -1.21
N ALA A 233 -28.74 35.07 -0.09
CA ALA A 233 -29.50 34.64 1.07
C ALA A 233 -30.34 35.79 1.68
N VAL A 234 -29.77 36.98 1.86
CA VAL A 234 -30.51 38.17 2.35
C VAL A 234 -31.62 38.57 1.38
N SER A 235 -31.36 38.60 0.08
CA SER A 235 -32.37 38.92 -0.94
C SER A 235 -33.52 37.91 -0.94
N LEU A 236 -33.21 36.62 -0.72
CA LEU A 236 -34.24 35.59 -0.54
C LEU A 236 -35.03 35.85 0.75
N CYS A 237 -34.38 36.11 1.88
CA CYS A 237 -35.06 36.44 3.14
C CYS A 237 -35.99 37.65 3.00
N VAL A 238 -35.55 38.73 2.36
CA VAL A 238 -36.35 39.92 2.11
C VAL A 238 -37.53 39.61 1.17
N SER A 239 -37.32 38.79 0.15
CA SER A 239 -38.39 38.37 -0.78
C SER A 239 -39.41 37.43 -0.15
N THR A 240 -39.01 36.68 0.87
CA THR A 240 -39.85 35.74 1.63
C THR A 240 -40.46 36.38 2.89
N MET A 241 -40.11 37.61 3.24
CA MET A 241 -40.78 38.40 4.29
C MET A 241 -41.92 39.23 3.66
N PRO A 242 -43.19 38.79 3.76
CA PRO A 242 -44.34 39.53 3.21
C PRO A 242 -44.64 40.83 3.97
N ASP A 243 -44.08 41.03 5.17
CA ASP A 243 -44.45 42.16 6.06
C ASP A 243 -43.87 43.52 5.68
N LEU A 244 -42.81 43.61 4.85
CA LEU A 244 -42.31 44.91 4.37
C LEU A 244 -43.08 45.44 3.15
N ARG A 245 -43.81 44.57 2.43
CA ARG A 245 -44.67 44.99 1.31
C ARG A 245 -45.99 45.62 1.76
N ALA A 246 -46.43 45.34 2.99
CA ALA A 246 -47.66 45.89 3.54
C ALA A 246 -47.53 47.31 4.12
N GLU A 247 -46.31 47.80 4.36
CA GLU A 247 -46.05 49.15 4.90
C GLU A 247 -45.82 50.21 3.80
N GLU A 248 -45.31 49.86 2.61
CA GLU A 248 -45.17 50.82 1.49
C GLU A 248 -46.53 51.21 0.87
N ASP A 249 -47.51 50.29 0.83
CA ASP A 249 -48.87 50.59 0.36
C ASP A 249 -49.67 51.47 1.34
N LYS A 250 -49.19 51.65 2.57
CA LYS A 250 -49.80 52.52 3.60
C LYS A 250 -49.24 53.93 3.64
N VAL A 251 -48.06 54.16 3.06
CA VAL A 251 -47.41 55.48 3.00
C VAL A 251 -47.68 56.19 1.66
N SER A 252 -48.08 55.46 0.62
CA SER A 252 -48.48 56.01 -0.70
C SER A 252 -50.00 56.23 -0.88
N SER A 253 -50.82 56.06 0.16
CA SER A 253 -52.28 56.31 0.11
C SER A 253 -52.73 57.50 0.96
#